data_AF-A0A8C9TG65-F1
#
_entry.id   AF-A0A8C9TG65-F1
#
_cell.length_a   1.000
_cell.length_b   1.000
_cell.length_c   1.000
_cell.angle_alpha   90.00
_cell.angle_beta   90.00
_cell.angle_gamma   90.00
#
_symmetry.space_group_name_H-M   'P 1'
#
loop_
_entity.id
_entity.type
_entity.pdbx_description
1 polymer ?
#
loop_
_entity_poly.entity_id
_entity_poly.type
_entity_poly.pdbx_seq_one_letter_code
_entity_poly.pdbx_strand_id
1 'polypeptide(L)'
;EKPWNLPDLELDFDPWAVVSVVFRAIASVSPPECGAPPSSTVPTTTDYPGDLGFQLRFQQSSTAKSVTCTYSPDLNKLYCQLAKTCPVQMVVNQKPPLGSVLRATAVYKKSEHVADVVRRCPHHERTAENNEGPAPRGHLIRVEGNQLAQYMEDANTRRQSVVVPYEAPEVGAECTTVLYSYMCNSSCMGGMNRRPILTIITLETGDGQLLGRRSFEVRVCACPGRDRKTEEENFRKQQEKNVPKAPSGGTKRALKEPSQPASHPEGSKKTKCVSSGEEEIYTLHVRGRERYEMFKKINESLELGDLVPLADQEKYRQKGHSKNKRDKERDAPEPKRGKKLLVKEEKSDSD
;
A
#
# COMPACT_ATOMS: atom_id res chain seq x y z
N GLU A 1 53.13 -52.86 -38.79
CA GLU A 1 51.87 -52.21 -39.17
C GLU A 1 50.82 -52.55 -38.11
N LYS A 2 50.38 -51.57 -37.33
CA LYS A 2 49.24 -51.67 -36.40
C LYS A 2 48.26 -50.56 -36.77
N PRO A 3 46.95 -50.84 -36.95
CA PRO A 3 46.00 -49.82 -37.30
C PRO A 3 45.61 -49.03 -36.05
N TRP A 4 45.45 -47.72 -36.21
CA TRP A 4 44.95 -46.81 -35.19
C TRP A 4 43.42 -46.87 -35.16
N ASN A 5 42.87 -47.21 -34.00
CA ASN A 5 41.45 -47.01 -33.68
C ASN A 5 41.19 -45.51 -33.45
N LEU A 6 40.23 -44.93 -34.16
CA LEU A 6 39.58 -43.69 -33.75
C LEU A 6 38.48 -44.02 -32.72
N PRO A 7 38.32 -43.24 -31.64
CA PRO A 7 37.14 -43.34 -30.80
C PRO A 7 35.97 -42.56 -31.43
N ASP A 8 34.79 -43.18 -31.41
CA ASP A 8 33.51 -42.53 -31.67
C ASP A 8 33.29 -41.42 -30.65
N LEU A 9 33.14 -40.18 -31.15
CA LEU A 9 32.74 -39.04 -30.36
C LEU A 9 31.20 -38.99 -30.37
N GLU A 10 30.56 -39.56 -29.36
CA GLU A 10 29.17 -39.24 -29.05
C GLU A 10 29.10 -37.75 -28.64
N LEU A 11 28.49 -36.94 -29.50
CA LEU A 11 28.14 -35.56 -29.18
C LEU A 11 26.92 -35.57 -28.27
N ASP A 12 27.15 -35.46 -26.96
CA ASP A 12 26.12 -35.13 -25.99
C ASP A 12 25.51 -33.77 -26.32
N PHE A 13 24.32 -33.79 -26.92
CA PHE A 13 23.54 -32.61 -27.25
C PHE A 13 22.81 -32.15 -25.98
N ASP A 14 23.41 -31.22 -25.24
CA ASP A 14 22.78 -30.58 -24.06
C ASP A 14 21.76 -29.50 -24.51
N PRO A 15 20.44 -29.73 -24.35
CA PRO A 15 19.42 -28.77 -24.74
C PRO A 15 19.51 -27.46 -23.94
N TRP A 16 20.10 -27.48 -22.74
CA TRP A 16 20.25 -26.31 -21.87
C TRP A 16 21.36 -25.37 -22.35
N ALA A 17 22.43 -25.93 -22.94
CA ALA A 17 23.49 -25.15 -23.56
C ALA A 17 22.96 -24.34 -24.75
N VAL A 18 22.04 -24.90 -25.54
CA VAL A 18 21.42 -24.21 -26.69
C VAL A 18 20.53 -23.05 -26.23
N VAL A 19 19.73 -23.22 -25.17
CA VAL A 19 18.91 -22.14 -24.60
C VAL A 19 19.80 -20.99 -24.10
N SER A 20 20.90 -21.31 -23.40
CA SER A 20 21.87 -20.32 -22.92
C SER A 20 22.57 -19.56 -24.05
N VAL A 21 22.94 -20.25 -25.13
CA VAL A 21 23.58 -19.65 -26.31
C VAL A 21 22.59 -18.78 -27.10
N VAL A 22 21.34 -19.22 -27.30
CA VAL A 22 20.31 -18.41 -27.95
C VAL A 22 20.00 -17.16 -27.13
N PHE A 23 19.92 -17.27 -25.80
CA PHE A 23 19.72 -16.09 -24.92
C PHE A 23 20.90 -15.11 -24.97
N ARG A 24 22.14 -15.61 -25.04
CA ARG A 24 23.34 -14.76 -25.22
C ARG A 24 23.44 -14.13 -26.60
N ALA A 25 23.00 -14.83 -27.64
CA ALA A 25 23.00 -14.32 -29.01
C ALA A 25 21.95 -13.22 -29.24
N ILE A 26 20.81 -13.28 -28.54
CA ILE A 26 19.82 -12.19 -28.51
C ILE A 26 20.39 -10.95 -27.79
N ALA A 27 21.30 -11.14 -26.83
CA ALA A 27 21.92 -10.06 -26.06
C ALA A 27 23.06 -9.31 -26.77
N SER A 28 23.57 -9.80 -27.91
CA SER A 28 24.71 -9.19 -28.63
C SER A 28 24.33 -8.42 -29.91
N VAL A 29 23.05 -8.28 -30.22
CA VAL A 29 22.60 -7.48 -31.36
C VAL A 29 22.39 -6.03 -30.91
N SER A 30 23.21 -5.12 -31.45
CA SER A 30 22.97 -3.67 -31.36
C SER A 30 21.58 -3.37 -31.93
N PRO A 31 20.73 -2.57 -31.26
CA PRO A 31 19.35 -2.43 -31.71
C PRO A 31 19.31 -1.72 -33.07
N PRO A 32 18.58 -2.25 -34.08
CA PRO A 32 18.12 -1.44 -35.17
C PRO A 32 17.09 -0.45 -34.61
N GLU A 33 17.26 0.84 -34.93
CA GLU A 33 16.22 1.85 -34.72
C GLU A 33 14.98 1.45 -35.54
N CYS A 34 14.02 0.74 -34.92
CA CYS A 34 12.69 0.54 -35.51
C CYS A 34 11.64 0.21 -34.45
N GLY A 35 10.85 1.23 -34.08
CA GLY A 35 9.39 1.08 -33.95
C GLY A 35 8.80 0.27 -32.78
N ALA A 36 9.42 0.19 -31.60
CA ALA A 36 8.64 -0.19 -30.42
C ALA A 36 7.54 0.87 -30.19
N PRO A 37 6.26 0.50 -29.98
CA PRO A 37 5.25 1.49 -29.64
C PRO A 37 5.70 2.26 -28.40
N PRO A 38 5.50 3.59 -28.33
CA PRO A 38 5.94 4.37 -27.20
C PRO A 38 5.29 3.79 -25.95
N SER A 39 6.13 3.32 -25.02
CA SER A 39 5.70 2.88 -23.71
C SER A 39 4.88 4.01 -23.10
N SER A 40 3.59 3.74 -22.84
CA SER A 40 2.69 4.75 -22.32
C SER A 40 3.25 5.32 -21.02
N THR A 41 3.28 6.64 -20.90
CA THR A 41 3.68 7.32 -19.66
C THR A 41 2.85 6.84 -18.48
N VAL A 42 1.60 6.42 -18.72
CA VAL A 42 0.73 5.80 -17.72
C VAL A 42 0.47 4.34 -18.11
N PRO A 43 1.16 3.36 -17.50
CA PRO A 43 0.92 1.96 -17.76
C PRO A 43 -0.47 1.55 -17.26
N THR A 44 -1.16 0.71 -18.03
CA THR A 44 -2.46 0.18 -17.64
C THR A 44 -2.30 -0.82 -16.49
N THR A 45 -3.04 -0.60 -15.40
CA THR A 45 -3.05 -1.49 -14.22
C THR A 45 -4.20 -2.50 -14.24
N THR A 46 -5.15 -2.37 -15.17
CA THR A 46 -6.28 -3.29 -15.30
C THR A 46 -5.81 -4.70 -15.63
N ASP A 47 -6.30 -5.66 -14.85
CA ASP A 47 -6.04 -7.08 -15.06
C ASP A 47 -6.55 -7.56 -16.42
N TYR A 48 -5.71 -8.30 -17.13
CA TYR A 48 -6.00 -8.86 -18.43
C TYR A 48 -5.50 -10.32 -18.48
N PRO A 49 -6.38 -11.34 -18.32
CA PRO A 49 -5.92 -12.73 -18.33
C PRO A 49 -5.28 -13.14 -19.65
N GLY A 50 -5.72 -12.51 -20.74
CA GLY A 50 -5.45 -12.95 -22.10
C GLY A 50 -5.95 -14.37 -22.36
N ASP A 51 -5.60 -14.88 -23.54
CA ASP A 51 -6.08 -16.19 -24.02
C ASP A 51 -5.48 -17.37 -23.24
N LEU A 52 -4.33 -17.14 -22.61
CA LEU A 52 -3.63 -18.13 -21.78
C LEU A 52 -4.17 -18.21 -20.35
N GLY A 53 -5.13 -17.36 -19.97
CA GLY A 53 -5.74 -17.35 -18.64
C GLY A 53 -4.75 -16.96 -17.52
N PHE A 54 -3.80 -16.07 -17.82
CA PHE A 54 -2.71 -15.68 -16.94
C PHE A 54 -3.22 -15.14 -15.59
N GLN A 55 -2.77 -15.78 -14.52
CA GLN A 55 -3.15 -15.47 -13.14
C GLN A 55 -1.94 -15.52 -12.21
N LEU A 56 -2.04 -14.80 -11.10
CA LEU A 56 -1.06 -14.86 -10.03
C LEU A 56 -1.65 -15.63 -8.84
N ARG A 57 -0.87 -16.56 -8.31
CA ARG A 57 -1.16 -17.27 -7.07
C ARG A 57 -0.07 -16.91 -6.06
N PHE A 58 -0.48 -16.78 -4.80
CA PHE A 58 0.41 -16.51 -3.69
C PHE A 58 0.28 -17.63 -2.68
N GLN A 59 1.41 -18.06 -2.12
CA GLN A 59 1.38 -19.11 -1.10
C GLN A 59 0.68 -18.60 0.15
N GLN A 60 -0.28 -19.40 0.64
CA GLN A 60 -1.04 -19.04 1.83
C GLN A 60 -0.09 -19.02 3.04
N SER A 61 0.07 -17.82 3.59
CA SER A 61 1.05 -17.50 4.62
C SER A 61 0.33 -16.98 5.87
N SER A 62 0.86 -17.35 7.04
CA SER A 62 0.29 -16.91 8.32
C SER A 62 0.49 -15.41 8.54
N THR A 63 -0.20 -14.86 9.54
CA THR A 63 -0.05 -13.47 9.97
C THR A 63 0.78 -13.35 11.25
N ALA A 64 1.66 -14.33 11.53
CA ALA A 64 2.50 -14.32 12.73
C ALA A 64 3.53 -13.18 12.71
N LYS A 65 4.06 -12.79 13.87
CA LYS A 65 5.02 -11.67 13.98
C LYS A 65 6.34 -11.93 13.22
N SER A 66 6.72 -13.19 13.07
CA SER A 66 7.96 -13.62 12.41
C SER A 66 7.87 -13.72 10.89
N VAL A 67 6.68 -13.53 10.28
CA VAL A 67 6.54 -13.68 8.83
C VAL A 67 7.23 -12.54 8.09
N THR A 68 8.06 -12.91 7.13
CA THR A 68 8.82 -11.97 6.29
C THR A 68 8.04 -11.53 5.05
N CYS A 69 7.08 -12.34 4.61
CA CYS A 69 6.23 -12.10 3.46
C CYS A 69 4.85 -12.73 3.70
N THR A 70 3.79 -11.98 3.44
CA THR A 70 2.41 -12.48 3.52
C THR A 70 1.50 -11.76 2.52
N TYR A 71 0.51 -12.46 1.99
CA TYR A 71 -0.42 -11.92 0.99
C TYR A 71 -1.86 -11.91 1.53
N SER A 72 -2.55 -10.80 1.33
CA SER A 72 -3.97 -10.63 1.64
C SER A 72 -4.81 -10.78 0.36
N PRO A 73 -5.62 -11.84 0.24
CA PRO A 73 -6.55 -12.00 -0.88
C PRO A 73 -7.61 -10.90 -0.92
N ASP A 74 -8.14 -10.51 0.23
CA ASP A 74 -9.23 -9.52 0.35
C ASP A 74 -8.83 -8.15 -0.18
N LEU A 75 -7.55 -7.78 0.00
CA LEU A 75 -7.00 -6.49 -0.41
C LEU A 75 -6.22 -6.56 -1.73
N ASN A 76 -6.04 -7.75 -2.31
CA ASN A 76 -5.09 -8.01 -3.40
C ASN A 76 -3.73 -7.33 -3.11
N LYS A 77 -3.17 -7.61 -1.93
CA LYS A 77 -2.05 -6.86 -1.37
C LYS A 77 -0.99 -7.74 -0.72
N LEU A 78 0.25 -7.60 -1.18
CA LEU A 78 1.44 -8.23 -0.65
C LEU A 78 2.09 -7.35 0.44
N TYR A 79 2.38 -7.95 1.58
CA TYR A 79 3.12 -7.33 2.67
C TYR A 79 4.44 -8.07 2.82
N CYS A 80 5.56 -7.35 2.76
CA CYS A 80 6.88 -7.98 2.86
C CYS A 80 7.87 -7.10 3.61
N GLN A 81 8.92 -7.74 4.13
CA GLN A 81 10.07 -7.05 4.70
C GLN A 81 11.04 -6.57 3.62
N LEU A 82 11.81 -5.54 3.95
CA LEU A 82 12.87 -5.02 3.10
C LEU A 82 13.84 -6.14 2.70
N ALA A 83 14.11 -6.25 1.40
CA ALA A 83 15.07 -7.21 0.83
C ALA A 83 14.83 -8.67 1.26
N LYS A 84 13.57 -9.04 1.53
CA LYS A 84 13.18 -10.43 1.76
C LYS A 84 12.46 -11.00 0.53
N THR A 85 12.74 -12.27 0.28
CA THR A 85 12.18 -13.03 -0.83
C THR A 85 10.67 -13.16 -0.71
N CYS A 86 9.98 -12.87 -1.81
CA CYS A 86 8.54 -12.93 -1.97
C CYS A 86 8.23 -13.84 -3.17
N PRO A 87 7.90 -15.12 -2.94
CA PRO A 87 7.54 -16.03 -4.03
C PRO A 87 6.17 -15.64 -4.60
N VAL A 88 6.11 -15.49 -5.92
CA VAL A 88 4.87 -15.27 -6.66
C VAL A 88 4.75 -16.40 -7.68
N GLN A 89 3.59 -17.02 -7.77
CA GLN A 89 3.32 -18.13 -8.68
C GLN A 89 2.55 -17.65 -9.90
N MET A 90 3.08 -17.96 -11.07
CA MET A 90 2.53 -17.63 -12.37
C MET A 90 1.78 -18.84 -12.87
N VAL A 91 0.46 -18.69 -12.99
CA VAL A 91 -0.47 -19.74 -13.41
C VAL A 91 -0.96 -19.41 -14.81
N VAL A 92 -0.88 -20.38 -15.70
CA VAL A 92 -1.37 -20.31 -17.08
C VAL A 92 -2.13 -21.58 -17.40
N ASN A 93 -3.19 -21.46 -18.18
CA ASN A 93 -4.01 -22.60 -18.59
C ASN A 93 -3.40 -23.34 -19.79
N GLN A 94 -2.62 -22.61 -20.61
CA GLN A 94 -1.98 -23.11 -21.81
C GLN A 94 -0.52 -22.66 -21.84
N LYS A 95 0.36 -23.50 -22.39
CA LYS A 95 1.80 -23.20 -22.47
C LYS A 95 2.01 -21.95 -23.35
N PRO A 96 2.66 -20.89 -22.83
CA PRO A 96 3.00 -19.72 -23.63
C PRO A 96 3.94 -20.08 -24.79
N PRO A 97 3.96 -19.26 -25.86
CA PRO A 97 4.93 -19.41 -26.95
C PRO A 97 6.38 -19.48 -26.45
N LEU A 98 7.24 -20.19 -27.18
CA LEU A 98 8.66 -20.27 -26.85
C LEU A 98 9.29 -18.87 -26.87
N GLY A 99 10.16 -18.60 -25.88
CA GLY A 99 10.77 -17.28 -25.71
C GLY A 99 9.86 -16.24 -25.04
N SER A 100 8.71 -16.63 -24.50
CA SER A 100 7.91 -15.73 -23.65
C SER A 100 8.69 -15.28 -22.41
N VAL A 101 8.40 -14.09 -21.93
CA VAL A 101 9.06 -13.47 -20.78
C VAL A 101 8.04 -12.94 -19.77
N LEU A 102 8.46 -12.86 -18.51
CA LEU A 102 7.72 -12.22 -17.43
C LEU A 102 8.40 -10.89 -17.08
N ARG A 103 7.64 -9.80 -17.10
CA ARG A 103 8.13 -8.48 -16.71
C ARG A 103 7.41 -7.98 -15.47
N ALA A 104 8.17 -7.52 -14.48
CA ALA A 104 7.64 -6.87 -13.29
C ALA A 104 7.99 -5.38 -13.29
N THR A 105 6.96 -4.53 -13.11
CA THR A 105 7.10 -3.06 -13.09
C THR A 105 6.33 -2.48 -11.90
N ALA A 106 6.94 -1.54 -11.17
CA ALA A 106 6.29 -0.83 -10.07
C ALA A 106 5.70 0.51 -10.53
N VAL A 107 4.48 0.82 -10.07
CA VAL A 107 3.79 2.09 -10.35
C VAL A 107 3.09 2.60 -9.09
N TYR A 108 2.91 3.91 -8.93
CA TYR A 108 2.11 4.41 -7.82
C TYR A 108 0.62 4.15 -8.07
N LYS A 109 -0.09 3.72 -7.02
CA LYS A 109 -1.53 3.36 -7.09
C LYS A 109 -2.42 4.59 -7.32
N LYS A 110 -2.08 5.72 -6.70
CA LYS A 110 -2.89 6.94 -6.79
C LYS A 110 -2.62 7.67 -8.12
N SER A 111 -3.68 8.17 -8.74
CA SER A 111 -3.62 8.90 -10.02
C SER A 111 -2.72 10.15 -9.95
N GLU A 112 -2.69 10.84 -8.81
CA GLU A 112 -1.83 12.01 -8.56
C GLU A 112 -0.32 11.73 -8.71
N HIS A 113 0.09 10.46 -8.60
CA HIS A 113 1.50 10.06 -8.67
C HIS A 113 1.78 9.03 -9.78
N VAL A 114 0.79 8.65 -10.57
CA VAL A 114 0.96 7.53 -11.52
C VAL A 114 2.02 7.82 -12.58
N ALA A 115 2.20 9.09 -12.96
CA ALA A 115 3.25 9.54 -13.89
C ALA A 115 4.66 9.51 -13.27
N ASP A 116 4.78 9.54 -11.94
CA ASP A 116 6.08 9.47 -11.26
C ASP A 116 6.68 8.07 -11.41
N VAL A 117 8.00 8.03 -11.54
CA VAL A 117 8.76 6.77 -11.53
C VAL A 117 8.98 6.32 -10.10
N VAL A 118 8.63 5.06 -9.82
CA VAL A 118 8.93 4.43 -8.53
C VAL A 118 10.42 4.11 -8.46
N ARG A 119 11.15 4.80 -7.58
CA ARG A 119 12.58 4.60 -7.34
C ARG A 119 12.88 4.33 -5.86
N ARG A 120 14.05 3.75 -5.60
CA ARG A 120 14.60 3.65 -4.24
C ARG A 120 14.97 5.04 -3.72
N CYS A 121 14.98 5.19 -2.41
CA CYS A 121 15.48 6.42 -1.81
C CYS A 121 17.01 6.53 -1.94
N PRO A 122 17.57 7.76 -1.97
CA PRO A 122 19.01 7.98 -2.06
C PRO A 122 19.84 7.30 -0.96
N HIS A 123 19.24 7.02 0.19
CA HIS A 123 19.91 6.29 1.27
C HIS A 123 20.18 4.83 0.87
N HIS A 124 19.13 4.07 0.56
CA HIS A 124 19.25 2.66 0.17
C HIS A 124 19.96 2.47 -1.18
N GLU A 125 19.88 3.44 -2.08
CA GLU A 125 20.63 3.42 -3.34
C GLU A 125 22.16 3.49 -3.12
N ARG A 126 22.61 4.21 -2.08
CA ARG A 126 24.03 4.37 -1.76
C ARG A 126 24.59 3.30 -0.81
N THR A 127 23.77 2.72 0.06
CA THR A 127 24.20 1.70 1.03
C THR A 127 24.59 0.37 0.36
N ALA A 128 25.77 -0.17 0.67
CA ALA A 128 26.30 -1.35 -0.02
C ALA A 128 25.61 -2.68 0.35
N GLU A 129 25.14 -2.86 1.59
CA GLU A 129 24.66 -4.15 2.14
C GLU A 129 23.60 -4.87 1.31
N ASN A 130 22.74 -4.12 0.61
CA ASN A 130 21.66 -4.65 -0.22
C ASN A 130 21.88 -4.35 -1.71
N ASN A 131 23.11 -4.06 -2.13
CA ASN A 131 23.49 -3.71 -3.50
C ASN A 131 24.53 -4.67 -4.10
N GLU A 132 24.77 -5.80 -3.44
CA GLU A 132 25.56 -6.88 -4.00
C GLU A 132 24.75 -7.62 -5.08
N GLY A 133 25.38 -7.87 -6.23
CA GLY A 133 24.77 -8.60 -7.35
C GLY A 133 24.64 -7.78 -8.65
N PRO A 134 24.05 -8.39 -9.70
CA PRO A 134 23.98 -7.80 -11.03
C PRO A 134 22.90 -6.71 -11.17
N ALA A 135 22.04 -6.55 -10.17
CA ALA A 135 20.91 -5.63 -10.22
C ALA A 135 21.35 -4.16 -10.07
N PRO A 136 20.93 -3.24 -10.95
CA PRO A 136 21.24 -1.82 -10.80
C PRO A 136 20.73 -1.26 -9.47
N ARG A 137 21.49 -0.32 -8.89
CA ARG A 137 21.21 0.22 -7.55
C ARG A 137 19.89 0.99 -7.48
N GLY A 138 19.42 1.58 -8.59
CA GLY A 138 18.16 2.32 -8.62
C GLY A 138 16.90 1.45 -8.54
N HIS A 139 16.97 0.18 -8.99
CA HIS A 139 15.81 -0.69 -9.16
C HIS A 139 15.18 -1.10 -7.83
N LEU A 140 13.89 -0.80 -7.66
CA LEU A 140 13.12 -1.21 -6.49
C LEU A 140 12.86 -2.72 -6.44
N ILE A 141 12.42 -3.31 -7.55
CA ILE A 141 12.08 -4.73 -7.66
C ILE A 141 13.31 -5.47 -8.16
N ARG A 142 13.65 -6.57 -7.49
CA ARG A 142 14.69 -7.52 -7.89
C ARG A 142 14.14 -8.93 -8.00
N VAL A 143 14.86 -9.76 -8.74
CA VAL A 143 14.62 -11.20 -8.81
C VAL A 143 15.79 -11.93 -8.18
N GLU A 144 15.49 -12.91 -7.33
CA GLU A 144 16.44 -13.78 -6.65
C GLU A 144 16.47 -15.16 -7.30
N GLY A 145 17.64 -15.81 -7.29
CA GLY A 145 17.80 -17.18 -7.80
C GLY A 145 17.74 -17.33 -9.32
N ASN A 146 17.58 -16.25 -10.10
CA ASN A 146 17.57 -16.29 -11.56
C ASN A 146 18.67 -15.39 -12.15
N GLN A 147 19.68 -16.02 -12.76
CA GLN A 147 20.82 -15.32 -13.38
C GLN A 147 20.48 -14.71 -14.75
N LEU A 148 19.36 -15.11 -15.36
CA LEU A 148 18.84 -14.58 -16.62
C LEU A 148 17.97 -13.34 -16.42
N ALA A 149 17.85 -12.85 -15.17
CA ALA A 149 17.10 -11.63 -14.87
C ALA A 149 17.77 -10.40 -15.53
N GLN A 150 17.01 -9.73 -16.38
CA GLN A 150 17.44 -8.51 -17.08
C GLN A 150 16.74 -7.30 -16.49
N TYR A 151 17.54 -6.33 -16.06
CA TYR A 151 17.05 -5.08 -15.48
C TYR A 151 17.03 -4.01 -16.57
N MET A 152 15.85 -3.46 -16.84
CA MET A 152 15.65 -2.50 -17.92
C MET A 152 15.14 -1.16 -17.36
N GLU A 153 15.69 -0.06 -17.86
CA GLU A 153 15.13 1.27 -17.70
C GLU A 153 14.65 1.76 -19.07
N ASP A 154 13.37 2.10 -19.17
CA ASP A 154 12.78 2.59 -20.40
C ASP A 154 13.36 3.98 -20.75
N ALA A 155 13.83 4.16 -21.98
CA ALA A 155 14.52 5.39 -22.38
C ALA A 155 13.61 6.64 -22.34
N ASN A 156 12.31 6.47 -22.59
CA ASN A 156 11.35 7.56 -22.71
C ASN A 156 10.70 7.88 -21.35
N THR A 157 10.15 6.86 -20.69
CA THR A 157 9.41 6.97 -19.44
C THR A 157 10.29 6.88 -18.20
N ARG A 158 11.55 6.43 -18.35
CA ARG A 158 12.50 6.18 -17.25
C ARG A 158 12.00 5.15 -16.24
N ARG A 159 10.97 4.37 -16.60
CA ARG A 159 10.41 3.33 -15.75
C ARG A 159 11.35 2.15 -15.68
N GLN A 160 11.50 1.65 -14.47
CA GLN A 160 12.34 0.50 -14.17
C GLN A 160 11.50 -0.76 -14.17
N SER A 161 11.96 -1.75 -14.91
CA SER A 161 11.36 -3.08 -14.95
C SER A 161 12.43 -4.16 -14.83
N VAL A 162 12.03 -5.34 -14.37
CA VAL A 162 12.87 -6.54 -14.41
C VAL A 162 12.16 -7.59 -15.24
N VAL A 163 12.91 -8.22 -16.14
CA VAL A 163 12.42 -9.24 -17.07
C VAL A 163 13.12 -10.55 -16.76
N VAL A 164 12.37 -11.63 -16.72
CA VAL A 164 12.89 -13.00 -16.64
C VAL A 164 12.26 -13.85 -17.73
N PRO A 165 13.01 -14.80 -18.33
CA PRO A 165 12.41 -15.78 -19.22
C PRO A 165 11.30 -16.55 -18.49
N TYR A 166 10.20 -16.82 -19.20
CA TYR A 166 9.17 -17.72 -18.70
C TYR A 166 9.70 -19.15 -18.80
N GLU A 167 9.84 -19.80 -17.65
CA GLU A 167 10.19 -21.22 -17.55
C GLU A 167 8.92 -22.02 -17.31
N ALA A 168 8.73 -23.10 -18.06
CA ALA A 168 7.58 -23.98 -17.85
C ALA A 168 7.68 -24.63 -16.45
N PRO A 169 6.54 -24.88 -15.77
CA PRO A 169 6.55 -25.58 -14.49
C PRO A 169 7.26 -26.94 -14.61
N GLU A 170 7.99 -27.33 -13.57
CA GLU A 170 8.59 -28.66 -13.47
C GLU A 170 7.52 -29.75 -13.52
N VAL A 171 7.92 -30.99 -13.87
CA VAL A 171 6.98 -32.12 -13.95
C VAL A 171 6.31 -32.34 -12.58
N GLY A 172 4.99 -32.24 -12.55
CA GLY A 172 4.19 -32.34 -11.32
C GLY A 172 3.89 -31.00 -10.63
N ALA A 173 4.45 -29.89 -11.10
CA ALA A 173 4.09 -28.55 -10.65
C ALA A 173 3.01 -27.93 -11.56
N GLU A 174 2.05 -27.23 -10.95
CA GLU A 174 0.97 -26.55 -11.69
C GLU A 174 1.35 -25.12 -12.13
N CYS A 175 2.45 -24.57 -11.61
CA CYS A 175 2.76 -23.14 -11.75
C CYS A 175 4.27 -22.87 -11.72
N THR A 176 4.67 -21.77 -12.34
CA THR A 176 6.05 -21.28 -12.35
C THR A 176 6.23 -20.29 -11.21
N THR A 177 7.26 -20.42 -10.37
CA THR A 177 7.48 -19.49 -9.26
C THR A 177 8.63 -18.53 -9.57
N VAL A 178 8.39 -17.22 -9.42
CA VAL A 178 9.46 -16.20 -9.47
C VAL A 178 9.61 -15.57 -8.09
N LEU A 179 10.86 -15.47 -7.67
CA LEU A 179 11.24 -14.97 -6.35
C LEU A 179 11.56 -13.48 -6.43
N TYR A 180 10.60 -12.63 -6.09
CA TYR A 180 10.80 -11.17 -6.11
C TYR A 180 11.31 -10.67 -4.76
N SER A 181 12.09 -9.59 -4.76
CA SER A 181 12.39 -8.84 -3.53
C SER A 181 12.32 -7.34 -3.76
N TYR A 182 11.98 -6.61 -2.69
CA TYR A 182 11.74 -5.16 -2.75
C TYR A 182 12.78 -4.42 -1.90
N MET A 183 13.51 -3.51 -2.54
CA MET A 183 14.77 -2.97 -2.00
C MET A 183 14.64 -1.60 -1.34
N CYS A 184 13.41 -1.20 -0.98
CA CYS A 184 13.14 0.03 -0.25
C CYS A 184 11.86 -0.10 0.59
N ASN A 185 11.85 0.44 1.81
CA ASN A 185 10.62 0.48 2.60
C ASN A 185 9.61 1.45 2.00
N SER A 186 8.33 1.14 2.11
CA SER A 186 7.25 2.01 1.62
C SER A 186 7.30 3.39 2.28
N SER A 187 7.79 3.47 3.53
CA SER A 187 7.90 4.70 4.31
C SER A 187 9.16 5.52 4.04
N CYS A 188 10.09 5.08 3.19
CA CYS A 188 11.34 5.79 2.96
C CYS A 188 11.12 7.18 2.35
N MET A 189 11.64 8.20 3.04
CA MET A 189 11.69 9.57 2.54
C MET A 189 12.63 9.65 1.33
N GLY A 190 12.24 10.43 0.32
CA GLY A 190 12.99 10.56 -0.94
C GLY A 190 12.86 9.36 -1.90
N GLY A 191 12.03 8.36 -1.58
CA GLY A 191 11.66 7.28 -2.49
C GLY A 191 10.13 7.18 -2.62
N MET A 192 9.56 6.08 -2.13
CA MET A 192 8.10 5.89 -2.11
C MET A 192 7.37 6.90 -1.20
N ASN A 193 7.96 7.29 -0.06
CA ASN A 193 7.41 8.28 0.88
C ASN A 193 5.95 8.03 1.28
N ARG A 194 5.65 6.80 1.71
CA ARG A 194 4.32 6.32 2.14
C ARG A 194 3.25 6.31 1.04
N ARG A 195 3.62 6.53 -0.22
CA ARG A 195 2.70 6.41 -1.36
C ARG A 195 2.54 4.92 -1.71
N PRO A 196 1.30 4.39 -1.78
CA PRO A 196 1.06 3.00 -2.14
C PRO A 196 1.45 2.72 -3.59
N ILE A 197 2.01 1.54 -3.83
CA ILE A 197 2.45 1.09 -5.15
C ILE A 197 1.70 -0.17 -5.58
N LEU A 198 1.53 -0.33 -6.88
CA LEU A 198 1.14 -1.56 -7.54
C LEU A 198 2.37 -2.17 -8.21
N THR A 199 2.52 -3.48 -8.09
CA THR A 199 3.39 -4.25 -8.97
C THR A 199 2.53 -4.82 -10.09
N ILE A 200 2.91 -4.49 -11.32
CA ILE A 200 2.31 -5.05 -12.53
C ILE A 200 3.22 -6.16 -13.02
N ILE A 201 2.68 -7.37 -13.16
CA ILE A 201 3.33 -8.49 -13.83
C ILE A 201 2.67 -8.68 -15.18
N THR A 202 3.48 -8.63 -16.24
CA THR A 202 3.06 -8.92 -17.61
C THR A 202 3.73 -10.20 -18.10
N LEU A 203 2.96 -11.02 -18.80
CA LEU A 203 3.45 -12.10 -19.63
C LEU A 203 3.50 -11.55 -21.06
N GLU A 204 4.69 -11.55 -21.66
CA GLU A 204 4.97 -10.96 -22.97
C GLU A 204 5.62 -12.01 -23.89
N THR A 205 5.46 -11.88 -25.20
CA THR A 205 6.29 -12.61 -26.17
C THR A 205 7.71 -12.05 -26.19
N GLY A 206 8.65 -12.75 -26.82
CA GLY A 206 10.03 -12.26 -27.02
C GLY A 206 10.09 -10.91 -27.74
N ASP A 207 9.09 -10.61 -28.58
CA ASP A 207 8.97 -9.36 -29.34
C ASP A 207 8.23 -8.24 -28.55
N GLY A 208 7.84 -8.49 -27.30
CA GLY A 208 7.15 -7.52 -26.44
C GLY A 208 5.63 -7.42 -26.61
N GLN A 209 4.99 -8.39 -27.28
CA GLN A 209 3.53 -8.44 -27.37
C GLN A 209 2.92 -8.92 -26.05
N LEU A 210 1.91 -8.22 -25.55
CA LEU A 210 1.24 -8.56 -24.30
C LEU A 210 0.36 -9.81 -24.45
N LEU A 211 0.69 -10.87 -23.72
CA LEU A 211 -0.12 -12.09 -23.63
C LEU A 211 -1.01 -12.12 -22.39
N GLY A 212 -0.60 -11.45 -21.32
CA GLY A 212 -1.36 -11.39 -20.07
C GLY A 212 -0.81 -10.35 -19.10
N ARG A 213 -1.68 -9.85 -18.22
CA ARG A 213 -1.33 -8.85 -17.20
C ARG A 213 -2.11 -9.10 -15.91
N ARG A 214 -1.40 -9.01 -14.79
CA ARG A 214 -2.00 -8.99 -13.45
C ARG A 214 -1.29 -7.96 -12.61
N SER A 215 -2.03 -7.31 -11.72
CA SER A 215 -1.48 -6.36 -10.77
C SER A 215 -1.91 -6.68 -9.34
N PHE A 216 -1.05 -6.31 -8.40
CA PHE A 216 -1.33 -6.42 -6.97
C PHE A 216 -0.63 -5.28 -6.23
N GLU A 217 -1.18 -4.88 -5.08
CA GLU A 217 -0.59 -3.84 -4.24
C GLU A 217 0.58 -4.41 -3.43
N VAL A 218 1.60 -3.59 -3.19
CA VAL A 218 2.75 -3.99 -2.36
C VAL A 218 3.00 -2.99 -1.25
N ARG A 219 3.22 -3.52 -0.05
CA ARG A 219 3.66 -2.78 1.12
C ARG A 219 4.91 -3.42 1.73
N VAL A 220 6.05 -2.79 1.48
CA VAL A 220 7.32 -3.10 2.16
C VAL A 220 7.33 -2.44 3.54
N CYS A 221 7.34 -3.25 4.59
CA CYS A 221 7.22 -2.83 5.98
C CYS A 221 7.98 -3.76 6.94
N ALA A 222 8.27 -3.29 8.16
CA ALA A 222 9.02 -4.07 9.14
C ALA A 222 8.25 -5.27 9.72
N CYS A 223 6.91 -5.16 9.81
CA CYS A 223 6.06 -6.18 10.44
C CYS A 223 4.87 -6.55 9.53
N PRO A 224 5.08 -7.36 8.48
CA PRO A 224 4.05 -7.71 7.49
C PRO A 224 2.76 -8.26 8.10
N GLY A 225 2.85 -9.23 9.01
CA GLY A 225 1.68 -9.87 9.62
C GLY A 225 0.80 -8.90 10.43
N ARG A 226 1.43 -7.93 11.14
CA ARG A 226 0.69 -6.89 11.88
C ARG A 226 -0.02 -5.95 10.92
N ASP A 227 0.71 -5.40 9.96
CA ASP A 227 0.17 -4.41 9.02
C ASP A 227 -0.96 -5.03 8.19
N ARG A 228 -0.81 -6.29 7.74
CA ARG A 228 -1.88 -7.06 7.09
C ARG A 228 -3.13 -7.16 7.97
N LYS A 229 -2.99 -7.63 9.22
CA LYS A 229 -4.13 -7.80 10.13
C LYS A 229 -4.86 -6.48 10.39
N THR A 230 -4.11 -5.40 10.60
CA THR A 230 -4.68 -4.07 10.84
C THR A 230 -5.43 -3.55 9.60
N GLU A 231 -4.86 -3.69 8.41
CA GLU A 231 -5.50 -3.24 7.18
C GLU A 231 -6.72 -4.10 6.81
N GLU A 232 -6.67 -5.42 7.00
CA GLU A 232 -7.82 -6.32 6.81
C GLU A 232 -8.96 -6.03 7.80
N GLU A 233 -8.63 -5.76 9.07
CA GLU A 233 -9.63 -5.36 10.07
C GLU A 233 -10.29 -4.02 9.71
N ASN A 234 -9.50 -3.05 9.24
CA ASN A 234 -10.03 -1.76 8.78
C ASN A 234 -10.93 -1.94 7.55
N PHE A 235 -10.53 -2.79 6.61
CA PHE A 235 -11.33 -3.12 5.43
C PHE A 235 -12.65 -3.81 5.80
N ARG A 236 -12.62 -4.76 6.73
CA ARG A 236 -13.84 -5.43 7.23
C ARG A 236 -14.78 -4.44 7.93
N LYS A 237 -14.25 -3.55 8.79
CA LYS A 237 -15.06 -2.50 9.44
C LYS A 237 -15.68 -1.53 8.43
N GLN A 238 -14.96 -1.22 7.34
CA GLN A 238 -15.51 -0.41 6.25
C GLN A 238 -16.59 -1.15 5.47
N GLN A 239 -16.43 -2.45 5.20
CA GLN A 239 -17.48 -3.25 4.57
C GLN A 239 -18.73 -3.36 5.45
N GLU A 240 -18.58 -3.61 6.75
CA GLU A 240 -19.69 -3.73 7.69
C GLU A 240 -20.52 -2.45 7.80
N LYS A 241 -19.89 -1.27 7.65
CA LYS A 241 -20.59 0.02 7.55
C LYS A 241 -21.35 0.21 6.23
N ASN A 242 -20.94 -0.50 5.17
CA ASN A 242 -21.48 -0.36 3.81
C ASN A 242 -22.53 -1.43 3.43
N VAL A 243 -22.83 -2.42 4.30
CA VAL A 243 -23.89 -3.41 4.02
C VAL A 243 -25.26 -2.86 4.46
N PRO A 244 -26.21 -2.61 3.54
CA PRO A 244 -27.58 -2.27 3.91
C PRO A 244 -28.25 -3.49 4.57
N LYS A 245 -28.71 -3.36 5.82
CA LYS A 245 -29.53 -4.39 6.45
C LYS A 245 -30.85 -4.53 5.68
N ALA A 246 -31.11 -5.71 5.12
CA ALA A 246 -32.41 -6.05 4.54
C ALA A 246 -33.53 -5.96 5.60
N PRO A 247 -34.73 -5.50 5.24
CA PRO A 247 -35.85 -5.47 6.17
C PRO A 247 -36.41 -6.89 6.32
N SER A 248 -36.20 -7.52 7.48
CA SER A 248 -36.92 -8.76 7.80
C SER A 248 -38.36 -8.43 8.16
N GLY A 249 -39.23 -8.55 7.14
CA GLY A 249 -40.69 -8.49 7.25
C GLY A 249 -41.23 -9.65 8.09
N GLY A 250 -42.28 -9.38 8.86
CA GLY A 250 -42.74 -10.17 9.99
C GLY A 250 -43.44 -11.50 9.67
N THR A 251 -43.70 -12.26 10.74
CA THR A 251 -44.77 -13.26 10.80
C THR A 251 -45.70 -12.95 11.97
N LYS A 252 -46.99 -12.81 11.66
CA LYS A 252 -48.12 -12.53 12.55
C LYS A 252 -48.64 -13.82 13.20
N ARG A 253 -48.97 -13.81 14.50
CA ARG A 253 -50.11 -14.53 15.17
C ARG A 253 -50.38 -13.77 16.49
N ALA A 254 -51.47 -13.00 16.67
CA ALA A 254 -52.88 -13.32 16.91
C ALA A 254 -53.31 -13.20 18.41
N LEU A 255 -53.95 -12.05 18.73
CA LEU A 255 -55.16 -11.81 19.54
C LEU A 255 -55.25 -12.19 21.06
N LYS A 256 -55.36 -11.17 21.95
CA LYS A 256 -56.57 -10.86 22.78
C LYS A 256 -56.44 -9.55 23.61
N GLU A 257 -57.47 -8.71 23.52
CA GLU A 257 -57.83 -7.46 24.26
C GLU A 257 -58.48 -7.76 25.64
N PRO A 258 -59.05 -6.79 26.43
CA PRO A 258 -58.85 -5.32 26.56
C PRO A 258 -58.83 -4.81 28.04
N SER A 259 -58.45 -3.54 28.28
CA SER A 259 -59.24 -2.57 29.09
C SER A 259 -58.53 -1.20 29.27
N GLN A 260 -59.29 -0.13 29.00
CA GLN A 260 -59.05 1.31 29.23
C GLN A 260 -59.68 1.74 30.59
N PRO A 261 -59.59 3.01 31.13
CA PRO A 261 -59.53 4.30 30.40
C PRO A 261 -58.77 5.53 30.99
N ALA A 262 -58.57 6.50 30.08
CA ALA A 262 -58.64 7.99 30.18
C ALA A 262 -57.69 8.85 31.04
N SER A 263 -56.97 9.78 30.39
CA SER A 263 -57.22 11.26 30.45
C SER A 263 -56.30 12.07 29.50
N HIS A 264 -56.88 13.14 28.93
CA HIS A 264 -56.43 14.13 27.92
C HIS A 264 -55.51 15.26 28.49
N PRO A 265 -55.13 16.34 27.76
CA PRO A 265 -54.53 16.49 26.41
C PRO A 265 -53.39 17.57 26.34
N GLU A 266 -52.95 17.88 25.11
CA GLU A 266 -52.35 19.14 24.61
C GLU A 266 -50.82 19.37 24.58
N GLY A 267 -50.33 19.76 23.39
CA GLY A 267 -48.99 20.31 23.17
C GLY A 267 -48.32 19.98 21.83
N SER A 268 -48.92 20.36 20.70
CA SER A 268 -48.40 20.14 19.35
C SER A 268 -47.16 21.01 19.03
N LYS A 269 -46.02 20.37 18.75
CA LYS A 269 -45.02 20.88 17.79
C LYS A 269 -44.55 19.75 16.89
N LYS A 270 -44.89 19.86 15.59
CA LYS A 270 -44.34 19.06 14.49
C LYS A 270 -42.81 19.15 14.52
N THR A 271 -42.15 18.04 14.81
CA THR A 271 -40.79 17.81 14.31
C THR A 271 -40.82 16.50 13.54
N LYS A 272 -40.72 16.63 12.23
CA LYS A 272 -40.66 15.53 11.28
C LYS A 272 -39.43 14.69 11.64
N CYS A 273 -39.67 13.45 12.03
CA CYS A 273 -38.64 12.40 12.04
C CYS A 273 -38.08 12.28 10.61
N VAL A 274 -36.79 12.55 10.45
CA VAL A 274 -35.99 12.27 9.24
C VAL A 274 -34.87 11.38 9.76
N SER A 275 -35.04 10.07 9.79
CA SER A 275 -34.89 9.12 8.68
C SER A 275 -33.50 9.18 8.06
N SER A 276 -32.77 8.07 8.24
CA SER A 276 -31.60 7.64 7.47
C SER A 276 -30.32 8.46 7.66
N GLY A 277 -29.36 7.93 8.42
CA GLY A 277 -28.00 8.46 8.50
C GLY A 277 -27.21 8.09 7.25
N GLU A 278 -27.57 8.69 6.12
CA GLU A 278 -26.69 8.80 4.97
C GLU A 278 -25.61 9.82 5.36
N GLU A 279 -24.33 9.49 5.18
CA GLU A 279 -23.29 10.53 5.20
C GLU A 279 -23.48 11.35 3.92
N GLU A 280 -24.42 12.29 3.99
CA GLU A 280 -24.72 13.21 2.91
C GLU A 280 -23.51 14.12 2.71
N ILE A 281 -22.81 13.93 1.58
CA ILE A 281 -21.68 14.77 1.21
C ILE A 281 -22.22 16.08 0.62
N TYR A 282 -22.01 17.18 1.33
CA TYR A 282 -22.36 18.52 0.88
C TYR A 282 -21.15 19.24 0.31
N THR A 283 -21.33 19.93 -0.83
CA THR A 283 -20.26 20.74 -1.45
C THR A 283 -20.38 22.20 -1.03
N LEU A 284 -19.37 22.70 -0.29
CA LEU A 284 -19.30 24.10 0.11
C LEU A 284 -18.35 24.88 -0.80
N HIS A 285 -18.86 25.89 -1.50
CA HIS A 285 -18.04 26.78 -2.32
C HIS A 285 -17.48 27.92 -1.47
N VAL A 286 -16.15 27.98 -1.34
CA VAL A 286 -15.45 28.99 -0.53
C VAL A 286 -14.61 29.88 -1.43
N ARG A 287 -14.79 31.21 -1.34
CA ARG A 287 -13.95 32.18 -2.07
C ARG A 287 -12.70 32.53 -1.27
N GLY A 288 -11.53 32.47 -1.88
CA GLY A 288 -10.26 32.90 -1.29
C GLY A 288 -9.56 31.80 -0.47
N ARG A 289 -8.24 31.70 -0.66
CA ARG A 289 -7.41 30.57 -0.23
C ARG A 289 -7.33 30.43 1.29
N GLU A 290 -7.08 31.52 2.01
CA GLU A 290 -6.94 31.49 3.48
C GLU A 290 -8.24 31.03 4.17
N ARG A 291 -9.39 31.46 3.64
CA ARG A 291 -10.70 31.04 4.16
C ARG A 291 -10.92 29.55 3.91
N TYR A 292 -10.57 29.05 2.72
CA TYR A 292 -10.64 27.63 2.41
C TYR A 292 -9.76 26.80 3.35
N GLU A 293 -8.51 27.21 3.60
CA GLU A 293 -7.60 26.49 4.48
C GLU A 293 -8.11 26.43 5.93
N MET A 294 -8.73 27.52 6.41
CA MET A 294 -9.38 27.54 7.72
C MET A 294 -10.53 26.52 7.80
N PHE A 295 -11.45 26.53 6.82
CA PHE A 295 -12.58 25.59 6.79
C PHE A 295 -12.13 24.14 6.62
N LYS A 296 -11.11 23.89 5.79
CA LYS A 296 -10.50 22.56 5.62
C LYS A 296 -9.96 22.03 6.95
N LYS A 297 -9.21 22.85 7.69
CA LYS A 297 -8.64 22.48 8.99
C LYS A 297 -9.70 22.18 10.04
N ILE A 298 -10.80 22.94 10.06
CA ILE A 298 -11.93 22.70 10.96
C ILE A 298 -12.60 21.37 10.61
N ASN A 299 -12.89 21.14 9.32
CA ASN A 299 -13.56 19.92 8.86
C ASN A 299 -12.73 18.67 9.18
N GLU A 300 -11.43 18.67 8.86
CA GLU A 300 -10.51 17.56 9.18
C GLU A 300 -10.40 17.30 10.69
N SER A 301 -10.51 18.34 11.53
CA SER A 301 -10.47 18.19 12.98
C SER A 301 -11.75 17.57 13.55
N LEU A 302 -12.91 17.88 12.95
CA LEU A 302 -14.20 17.30 13.33
C LEU A 302 -14.26 15.82 12.93
N GLU A 303 -13.86 15.50 11.70
CA GLU A 303 -13.74 14.11 11.23
C GLU A 303 -12.80 13.28 12.11
N LEU A 304 -11.67 13.86 12.52
CA LEU A 304 -10.74 13.20 13.44
C LEU A 304 -11.35 13.01 14.84
N GLY A 305 -12.16 13.96 15.31
CA GLY A 305 -12.86 13.90 16.60
C GLY A 305 -13.89 12.76 16.67
N ASP A 306 -14.58 12.50 15.57
CA ASP A 306 -15.56 11.41 15.44
C ASP A 306 -14.91 10.02 15.40
N LEU A 307 -13.61 9.94 15.08
CA LEU A 307 -12.82 8.71 15.09
C LEU A 307 -12.20 8.39 16.47
N VAL A 308 -12.26 9.31 17.44
CA VAL A 308 -11.73 9.09 18.79
C VAL A 308 -12.76 8.37 19.67
N PRO A 309 -12.43 7.20 20.26
CA PRO A 309 -13.33 6.49 21.17
C PRO A 309 -13.80 7.35 22.35
N LEU A 310 -15.07 7.25 22.73
CA LEU A 310 -15.70 8.06 23.80
C LEU A 310 -14.92 8.08 25.12
N ALA A 311 -14.24 6.97 25.45
CA ALA A 311 -13.41 6.84 26.66
C ALA A 311 -12.19 7.78 26.69
N ASP A 312 -11.72 8.25 25.53
CA ASP A 312 -10.59 9.18 25.41
C ASP A 312 -11.04 10.62 25.12
N GLN A 313 -12.27 10.84 24.61
CA GLN A 313 -12.87 12.19 24.52
C GLN A 313 -13.05 12.84 25.90
N GLU A 314 -13.49 12.05 26.90
CA GLU A 314 -13.67 12.52 28.29
C GLU A 314 -12.34 12.98 28.91
N LYS A 315 -11.24 12.27 28.63
CA LYS A 315 -9.88 12.61 29.13
C LYS A 315 -9.35 13.91 28.53
N TYR A 316 -9.67 14.19 27.26
CA TYR A 316 -9.30 15.46 26.62
C TYR A 316 -10.18 16.63 27.10
N ARG A 317 -11.49 16.42 27.31
CA ARG A 317 -12.38 17.43 27.94
C ARG A 317 -11.95 17.81 29.35
N GLN A 318 -11.55 16.83 30.17
CA GLN A 318 -11.05 17.07 31.53
C GLN A 318 -9.70 17.82 31.55
N LYS A 319 -8.80 17.57 30.58
CA LYS A 319 -7.54 18.32 30.42
C LYS A 319 -7.74 19.76 29.92
N GLY A 320 -8.77 20.01 29.11
CA GLY A 320 -9.12 21.37 28.66
C GLY A 320 -9.65 22.25 29.80
N HIS A 321 -10.51 21.70 30.67
CA HIS A 321 -11.03 22.41 31.83
C HIS A 321 -9.96 22.76 32.88
N SER A 322 -8.93 21.91 33.03
CA SER A 322 -7.83 22.18 33.97
C SER A 322 -6.82 23.21 33.46
N LYS A 323 -6.71 23.44 32.14
CA LYS A 323 -5.98 24.59 31.57
C LYS A 323 -6.75 25.90 31.75
N ASN A 324 -8.04 25.93 31.42
CA ASN A 324 -8.86 27.14 31.60
C ASN A 324 -9.02 27.54 33.07
N LYS A 325 -8.96 26.61 34.03
CA LYS A 325 -8.95 26.93 35.46
C LYS A 325 -7.63 27.55 35.91
N ARG A 326 -6.49 27.14 35.34
CA ARG A 326 -5.16 27.69 35.65
C ARG A 326 -4.93 29.08 35.05
N ASP A 327 -5.47 29.37 33.87
CA ASP A 327 -5.42 30.73 33.31
C ASP A 327 -6.35 31.70 34.05
N LYS A 328 -7.51 31.24 34.52
CA LYS A 328 -8.45 32.07 35.31
C LYS A 328 -7.96 32.37 36.74
N GLU A 329 -7.04 31.58 37.27
CA GLU A 329 -6.36 31.83 38.57
C GLU A 329 -5.18 32.80 38.43
N ARG A 330 -4.66 33.01 37.22
CA ARG A 330 -3.52 33.89 36.94
C ARG A 330 -3.91 35.35 36.69
N ASP A 331 -5.20 35.61 36.49
CA ASP A 331 -5.77 36.93 36.16
C ASP A 331 -6.62 37.54 37.31
N ALA A 332 -6.51 36.99 38.53
CA ALA A 332 -7.12 37.60 39.71
C ALA A 332 -6.14 38.60 40.36
N PRO A 333 -6.46 39.90 40.47
CA PRO A 333 -5.56 40.86 41.11
C PRO A 333 -5.68 40.73 42.64
N GLU A 334 -4.59 40.33 43.30
CA GLU A 334 -4.48 40.39 44.77
C GLU A 334 -4.35 41.85 45.25
N PRO A 335 -5.03 42.25 46.35
CA PRO A 335 -4.90 43.58 46.92
C PRO A 335 -3.59 43.73 47.71
N LYS A 336 -2.78 44.73 47.33
CA LYS A 336 -1.54 45.11 48.02
C LYS A 336 -1.82 45.60 49.44
N ARG A 337 -1.43 44.84 50.47
CA ARG A 337 -1.35 45.32 51.86
C ARG A 337 -0.18 46.30 51.99
N GLY A 338 -0.50 47.52 52.44
CA GLY A 338 0.42 48.64 52.54
C GLY A 338 1.47 48.51 53.64
N LYS A 339 2.66 49.07 53.38
CA LYS A 339 3.63 49.47 54.40
C LYS A 339 3.20 50.83 54.94
N LYS A 340 2.80 50.91 56.23
CA LYS A 340 2.68 52.18 56.94
C LYS A 340 4.07 52.62 57.40
N LEU A 341 4.45 53.82 56.98
CA LEU A 341 5.47 54.64 57.65
C LEU A 341 5.00 54.95 59.07
N LEU A 342 5.90 54.85 60.04
CA LEU A 342 5.82 55.60 61.29
C LEU A 342 7.13 56.37 61.49
N VAL A 343 6.94 57.61 61.88
CA VAL A 343 7.90 58.71 61.96
C VAL A 343 8.61 58.69 63.31
N LYS A 344 9.91 58.97 63.23
CA LYS A 344 10.83 59.62 64.18
C LYS A 344 10.24 60.16 65.50
N GLU A 345 10.81 59.71 66.62
CA GLU A 345 11.01 60.53 67.82
C GLU A 345 12.50 60.49 68.24
N GLU A 346 12.98 61.65 68.66
CA GLU A 346 14.37 61.98 68.98
C GLU A 346 14.67 61.84 70.48
N LYS A 347 15.92 61.45 70.75
CA LYS A 347 16.88 62.00 71.73
C LYS A 347 17.10 61.38 73.13
N SER A 348 18.41 61.41 73.41
CA SER A 348 19.15 61.52 74.68
C SER A 348 19.52 60.20 75.36
N ASP A 349 20.77 59.75 75.30
CA ASP A 349 22.05 60.19 75.94
C ASP A 349 22.26 59.63 77.35
N SER A 350 23.54 59.29 77.59
CA SER A 350 24.24 59.04 78.85
C SER A 350 24.36 57.61 79.42
N ASP A 351 25.66 57.29 79.58
CA ASP A 351 26.42 56.30 80.38
C ASP A 351 26.42 54.80 80.01
#